data_AF-A0A1G8NVY8-F1
#
_entry.id   AF-A0A1G8NVY8-F1
#
_cell.length_a   1.000
_cell.length_b   1.000
_cell.length_c   1.000
_cell.angle_alpha   90.00
_cell.angle_beta   90.00
_cell.angle_gamma   90.00
#
_symmetry.space_group_name_H-M   'P 1'
#
loop_
_entity.id
_entity.type
_entity.pdbx_description
1 polymer ?
#
loop_
_entity_poly.entity_id
_entity_poly.type
_entity_poly.pdbx_seq_one_letter_code
_entity_poly.pdbx_strand_id
1 'polypeptide(L)'
;MQYIVFISEQSCPDGLYSGPVDQQDADYLGTRVMPHLTPLSDEDYLAGPAAIVQTAARYGYVLDGQNLYWCIEWQPGLVVVKFSPDGKMAWAALRSPVPDFGGRVALEADTARYDEEADNPQYNLVFRSWDAQFDEQNRMLGAFEPASAHDVEAFDAALRHANALSTRLAAPAAGNLQERLERFTARCGEGIRIHS
;
A
#
# COMPACT_ATOMS: atom_id res chain seq x y z
N MET A 1 -7.36 6.22 -11.65
CA MET A 1 -6.97 5.51 -10.42
C MET A 1 -7.96 5.83 -9.33
N GLN A 2 -8.23 4.89 -8.43
CA GLN A 2 -9.14 5.08 -7.29
C GLN A 2 -8.53 4.50 -6.02
N TYR A 3 -8.68 5.20 -4.90
CA TYR A 3 -8.46 4.60 -3.58
C TYR A 3 -9.55 3.57 -3.30
N ILE A 4 -9.19 2.49 -2.61
CA ILE A 4 -10.12 1.44 -2.18
C ILE A 4 -10.07 1.30 -0.66
N VAL A 5 -11.24 1.30 -0.02
CA VAL A 5 -11.42 1.12 1.44
C VAL A 5 -12.55 0.12 1.74
N PHE A 6 -12.54 -0.49 2.92
CA PHE A 6 -13.48 -1.55 3.34
C PHE A 6 -14.30 -1.12 4.54
N ILE A 7 -15.46 -0.54 4.36
CA ILE A 7 -16.23 -0.06 5.51
C ILE A 7 -16.93 -1.24 6.18
N SER A 8 -16.78 -1.32 7.50
CA SER A 8 -17.45 -2.29 8.36
C SER A 8 -17.82 -1.64 9.68
N GLU A 9 -19.00 -1.95 10.21
CA GLU A 9 -19.42 -1.58 11.57
C GLU A 9 -19.48 -0.04 11.80
N GLN A 10 -19.89 0.71 10.78
CA GLN A 10 -20.03 2.18 10.84
C GLN A 10 -21.48 2.63 10.56
N SER A 11 -21.71 3.95 10.55
CA SER A 11 -23.00 4.59 10.28
C SER A 11 -23.55 4.32 8.86
N CYS A 12 -22.69 3.94 7.92
CA CYS A 12 -23.05 3.63 6.53
C CYS A 12 -22.99 2.11 6.25
N PRO A 13 -23.58 1.63 5.13
CA PRO A 13 -23.56 0.21 4.80
C PRO A 13 -22.15 -0.35 4.68
N ASP A 14 -21.96 -1.54 5.23
CA ASP A 14 -20.73 -2.30 5.08
C ASP A 14 -20.45 -2.60 3.59
N GLY A 15 -19.18 -2.60 3.21
CA GLY A 15 -18.76 -2.97 1.86
C GLY A 15 -17.50 -2.27 1.37
N LEU A 16 -17.18 -2.50 0.10
CA LEU A 16 -16.09 -1.84 -0.60
C LEU A 16 -16.52 -0.43 -1.03
N TYR A 17 -15.69 0.57 -0.77
CA TYR A 17 -15.89 1.95 -1.23
C TYR A 17 -14.69 2.37 -2.07
N SER A 18 -14.94 3.23 -3.04
CA SER A 18 -13.89 3.84 -3.86
C SER A 18 -13.99 5.36 -3.88
N GLY A 19 -12.84 6.00 -3.94
CA GLY A 19 -12.70 7.46 -4.02
C GLY A 19 -11.64 7.83 -5.05
N PRO A 20 -11.70 9.02 -5.68
CA PRO A 20 -10.70 9.44 -6.64
C PRO A 20 -9.31 9.57 -6.00
N VAL A 21 -8.26 9.17 -6.73
CA VAL A 21 -6.88 9.53 -6.40
C VAL A 21 -6.59 10.90 -7.00
N ASP A 22 -6.05 11.83 -6.21
CA ASP A 22 -5.67 13.15 -6.72
C ASP A 22 -4.61 13.04 -7.81
N GLN A 23 -4.63 13.98 -8.75
CA GLN A 23 -3.77 13.91 -9.94
C GLN A 23 -2.29 13.82 -9.59
N GLN A 24 -1.85 14.55 -8.56
CA GLN A 24 -0.45 14.54 -8.11
C GLN A 24 -0.05 13.16 -7.55
N ASP A 25 -0.93 12.53 -6.77
CA ASP A 25 -0.71 11.19 -6.21
C ASP A 25 -0.72 10.13 -7.31
N ALA A 26 -1.63 10.25 -8.27
CA ALA A 26 -1.72 9.37 -9.44
C ALA A 26 -0.48 9.49 -10.34
N ASP A 27 0.00 10.71 -10.60
CA ASP A 27 1.21 10.96 -11.38
C ASP A 27 2.44 10.43 -10.63
N TYR A 28 2.51 10.62 -9.32
CA TYR A 28 3.58 10.08 -8.50
C TYR A 28 3.62 8.54 -8.59
N LEU A 29 2.48 7.87 -8.32
CA LEU A 29 2.40 6.42 -8.40
C LEU A 29 2.73 5.92 -9.83
N GLY A 30 2.08 6.48 -10.84
CA GLY A 30 2.19 6.02 -12.23
C GLY A 30 3.53 6.31 -12.90
N THR A 31 4.08 7.49 -12.71
CA THR A 31 5.28 7.95 -13.45
C THR A 31 6.57 7.81 -12.67
N ARG A 32 6.51 7.85 -11.34
CA ARG A 32 7.68 7.75 -10.47
C ARG A 32 7.83 6.36 -9.89
N VAL A 33 6.78 5.79 -9.31
CA VAL A 33 6.88 4.51 -8.58
C VAL A 33 6.80 3.29 -9.50
N MET A 34 5.78 3.19 -10.34
CA MET A 34 5.53 2.01 -11.18
C MET A 34 6.73 1.57 -12.04
N PRO A 35 7.56 2.47 -12.61
CA PRO A 35 8.75 2.07 -13.38
C PRO A 35 9.81 1.30 -12.58
N HIS A 36 9.78 1.38 -11.25
CA HIS A 36 10.73 0.71 -10.37
C HIS A 36 10.20 -0.61 -9.80
N LEU A 37 8.98 -1.02 -10.15
CA LEU A 37 8.42 -2.28 -9.70
C LEU A 37 9.22 -3.46 -10.28
N THR A 38 9.67 -4.33 -9.39
CA THR A 38 10.38 -5.56 -9.73
C THR A 38 9.48 -6.77 -9.48
N PRO A 39 9.60 -7.87 -10.25
CA PRO A 39 8.78 -9.06 -10.02
C PRO A 39 8.89 -9.55 -8.56
N LEU A 40 7.76 -9.96 -8.00
CA LEU A 40 7.66 -10.56 -6.67
C LEU A 40 7.19 -12.00 -6.83
N SER A 41 7.99 -12.97 -6.38
CA SER A 41 7.61 -14.38 -6.41
C SER A 41 6.63 -14.72 -5.30
N ASP A 42 5.90 -15.83 -5.44
CA ASP A 42 4.99 -16.34 -4.39
C ASP A 42 5.74 -16.59 -3.07
N GLU A 43 6.93 -17.20 -3.14
CA GLU A 43 7.76 -17.47 -1.95
C GLU A 43 8.19 -16.17 -1.27
N ASP A 44 8.61 -15.19 -2.06
CA ASP A 44 9.02 -13.87 -1.54
C ASP A 44 7.86 -13.09 -0.94
N TYR A 45 6.67 -13.16 -1.56
CA TYR A 45 5.45 -12.57 -1.03
C TYR A 45 5.09 -13.17 0.33
N LEU A 46 5.09 -14.50 0.43
CA LEU A 46 4.77 -15.24 1.64
C LEU A 46 5.79 -15.03 2.76
N ALA A 47 7.06 -14.90 2.42
CA ALA A 47 8.16 -14.67 3.37
C ALA A 47 8.27 -13.20 3.82
N GLY A 48 7.61 -12.27 3.12
CA GLY A 48 7.73 -10.83 3.35
C GLY A 48 6.37 -10.12 3.45
N PRO A 49 5.88 -9.47 2.37
CA PRO A 49 4.68 -8.62 2.42
C PRO A 49 3.44 -9.26 3.05
N ALA A 50 3.23 -10.58 2.89
CA ALA A 50 2.08 -11.26 3.48
C ALA A 50 2.03 -11.17 5.02
N ALA A 51 3.17 -10.98 5.69
CA ALA A 51 3.23 -10.77 7.14
C ALA A 51 2.61 -9.43 7.55
N ILE A 52 2.69 -8.40 6.70
CA ILE A 52 2.16 -7.05 7.00
C ILE A 52 0.63 -7.06 7.09
N VAL A 53 -0.05 -7.97 6.40
CA VAL A 53 -1.52 -8.11 6.47
C VAL A 53 -2.01 -8.37 7.92
N GLN A 54 -1.14 -8.89 8.79
CA GLN A 54 -1.42 -9.14 10.20
C GLN A 54 -1.24 -7.89 11.09
N THR A 55 -0.87 -6.76 10.49
CA THR A 55 -0.64 -5.47 11.18
C THR A 55 -1.73 -4.47 10.83
N ALA A 56 -1.63 -3.26 11.39
CA ALA A 56 -2.50 -2.15 11.01
C ALA A 56 -2.25 -1.69 9.56
N ALA A 57 -1.04 -1.89 9.01
CA ALA A 57 -0.65 -1.46 7.66
C ALA A 57 -1.22 -2.32 6.51
N ARG A 58 -2.32 -3.05 6.77
CA ARG A 58 -3.03 -3.90 5.81
C ARG A 58 -3.97 -3.16 4.85
N TYR A 59 -4.14 -1.85 5.05
CA TYR A 59 -4.91 -0.94 4.18
C TYR A 59 -3.96 -0.16 3.26
N GLY A 60 -4.47 0.83 2.51
CA GLY A 60 -3.62 1.59 1.58
C GLY A 60 -3.75 1.14 0.12
N TYR A 61 -4.95 0.82 -0.37
CA TYR A 61 -5.11 0.27 -1.71
C TYR A 61 -5.46 1.33 -2.75
N VAL A 62 -4.83 1.23 -3.92
CA VAL A 62 -5.13 2.00 -5.13
C VAL A 62 -5.42 1.05 -6.30
N LEU A 63 -6.58 1.19 -6.92
CA LEU A 63 -6.97 0.48 -8.14
C LEU A 63 -6.64 1.32 -9.38
N ASP A 64 -5.94 0.73 -10.34
CA ASP A 64 -5.67 1.31 -11.66
C ASP A 64 -6.01 0.32 -12.77
N GLY A 65 -7.17 0.54 -13.39
CA GLY A 65 -7.76 -0.41 -14.33
C GLY A 65 -8.06 -1.74 -13.64
N GLN A 66 -7.23 -2.75 -13.91
CA GLN A 66 -7.37 -4.09 -13.34
C GLN A 66 -6.25 -4.43 -12.35
N ASN A 67 -5.27 -3.54 -12.17
CA ASN A 67 -4.17 -3.77 -11.26
C ASN A 67 -4.45 -3.10 -9.92
N LEU A 68 -4.17 -3.81 -8.84
CA LEU A 68 -4.28 -3.27 -7.49
C LEU A 68 -2.88 -2.98 -6.94
N TYR A 69 -2.69 -1.80 -6.38
CA TYR A 69 -1.45 -1.38 -5.72
C TYR A 69 -1.74 -1.24 -4.23
N TRP A 70 -1.04 -2.02 -3.42
CA TRP A 70 -1.05 -1.88 -1.97
C TRP A 70 0.14 -1.02 -1.56
N CYS A 71 -0.16 0.20 -1.14
CA CYS A 71 0.76 1.22 -0.68
C CYS A 71 0.86 1.14 0.85
N ILE A 72 2.05 0.86 1.35
CA ILE A 72 2.29 0.50 2.74
C ILE A 72 3.30 1.49 3.32
N GLU A 73 2.91 2.18 4.39
CA GLU A 73 3.91 2.84 5.23
C GLU A 73 4.75 1.77 5.92
N TRP A 74 6.01 1.64 5.51
CA TRP A 74 6.92 0.62 6.03
C TRP A 74 8.37 1.05 5.81
N GLN A 75 9.29 0.69 6.70
CA GLN A 75 10.72 1.00 6.51
C GLN A 75 11.20 0.41 5.16
N PRO A 76 11.77 1.23 4.25
CA PRO A 76 12.45 2.53 4.43
C PRO A 76 11.61 3.80 4.12
N GLY A 77 10.30 3.68 4.00
CA GLY A 77 9.37 4.78 3.80
C GLY A 77 8.05 4.25 3.26
N LEU A 78 8.02 4.01 1.95
CA LEU A 78 6.86 3.46 1.25
C LEU A 78 7.24 2.12 0.61
N VAL A 79 6.44 1.08 0.84
CA VAL A 79 6.47 -0.15 0.05
C VAL A 79 5.22 -0.17 -0.83
N VAL A 80 5.39 -0.50 -2.11
CA VAL A 80 4.26 -0.72 -3.01
C VAL A 80 4.30 -2.16 -3.51
N VAL A 81 3.20 -2.89 -3.32
CA VAL A 81 2.99 -4.23 -3.89
C VAL A 81 1.88 -4.16 -4.91
N LYS A 82 2.19 -4.52 -6.15
CA LYS A 82 1.23 -4.65 -7.25
C LYS A 82 0.71 -6.09 -7.30
N PHE A 83 -0.61 -6.22 -7.40
CA PHE A 83 -1.33 -7.44 -7.70
C PHE A 83 -2.04 -7.31 -9.05
N SER A 84 -1.95 -8.36 -9.86
CA SER A 84 -2.53 -8.41 -11.22
C SER A 84 -3.50 -9.58 -11.31
N PRO A 85 -4.57 -9.51 -12.14
CA PRO A 85 -5.58 -10.56 -12.23
C PRO A 85 -5.05 -11.85 -12.86
N ASP A 86 -3.91 -11.81 -13.54
CA ASP A 86 -3.19 -12.98 -14.07
C ASP A 86 -2.31 -13.67 -13.02
N GLY A 87 -2.38 -13.23 -11.75
CA GLY A 87 -1.61 -13.76 -10.63
C GLY A 87 -0.20 -13.21 -10.51
N LYS A 88 0.26 -12.35 -11.43
CA LYS A 88 1.59 -11.73 -11.32
C LYS A 88 1.62 -10.69 -10.21
N MET A 89 2.67 -10.75 -9.41
CA MET A 89 2.98 -9.75 -8.40
C MET A 89 4.28 -9.02 -8.74
N ALA A 90 4.34 -7.75 -8.35
CA ALA A 90 5.55 -6.95 -8.43
C ALA A 90 5.62 -6.02 -7.22
N TRP A 91 6.80 -5.52 -6.87
CA TRP A 91 6.95 -4.65 -5.71
C TRP A 91 8.14 -3.71 -5.84
N ALA A 92 8.11 -2.65 -5.04
CA ALA A 92 9.22 -1.74 -4.83
C ALA A 92 9.22 -1.25 -3.37
N ALA A 93 10.42 -1.00 -2.84
CA ALA A 93 10.63 -0.30 -1.58
C ALA A 93 11.26 1.05 -1.87
N LEU A 94 10.67 2.11 -1.33
CA LEU A 94 11.00 3.48 -1.61
C LEU A 94 11.44 4.17 -0.33
N ARG A 95 12.53 4.94 -0.44
CA ARG A 95 12.93 5.84 0.61
C ARG A 95 12.02 7.04 0.61
N SER A 96 11.42 7.34 1.75
CA SER A 96 10.68 8.59 1.90
C SER A 96 11.62 9.77 2.09
N PRO A 97 11.38 10.93 1.43
CA PRO A 97 12.07 12.16 1.76
C PRO A 97 11.63 12.72 3.12
N VAL A 98 10.46 12.29 3.63
CA VAL A 98 9.91 12.77 4.90
C VAL A 98 10.61 12.09 6.07
N PRO A 99 11.16 12.87 7.01
CA PRO A 99 11.74 12.35 8.25
C PRO A 99 10.75 11.43 8.98
N ASP A 100 11.26 10.35 9.57
CA ASP A 100 10.53 9.40 10.43
C ASP A 100 9.36 8.61 9.79
N PHE A 101 8.97 8.92 8.55
CA PHE A 101 7.97 8.16 7.80
C PHE A 101 8.42 6.71 7.57
N GLY A 102 7.55 5.75 7.89
CA GLY A 102 7.89 4.32 7.85
C GLY A 102 8.81 3.85 8.98
N GLY A 103 8.93 4.62 10.07
CA GLY A 103 9.71 4.23 11.26
C GLY A 103 11.23 4.22 11.06
N ARG A 104 11.72 4.87 9.99
CA ARG A 104 13.14 4.99 9.68
C ARG A 104 13.79 6.12 10.49
N VAL A 105 15.10 6.05 10.69
CA VAL A 105 15.88 7.21 11.12
C VAL A 105 16.10 8.16 9.93
N ALA A 106 15.76 9.43 10.10
CA ALA A 106 16.05 10.48 9.12
C ALA A 106 17.56 10.66 8.93
N LEU A 107 18.03 10.74 7.68
CA LEU A 107 19.40 11.20 7.39
C LEU A 107 19.42 12.73 7.34
N GLU A 108 20.57 13.33 7.63
CA GLU A 108 20.76 14.79 7.54
C GLU A 108 20.35 15.37 6.19
N ALA A 109 20.61 14.63 5.10
CA ALA A 109 20.21 15.00 3.74
C ALA A 109 18.69 14.98 3.51
N ASP A 110 17.95 14.18 4.28
CA ASP A 110 16.48 14.13 4.19
C ASP A 110 15.90 15.37 4.90
N THR A 111 16.38 15.69 6.11
CA THR A 111 15.94 16.87 6.87
C THR A 111 16.28 18.19 6.17
N ALA A 112 17.44 18.27 5.53
CA ALA A 112 17.88 19.50 4.85
C ALA A 112 17.01 19.87 3.62
N ARG A 113 16.25 18.92 3.08
CA ARG A 113 15.38 19.12 1.91
C ARG A 113 13.89 18.98 2.24
N TYR A 114 13.57 18.69 3.50
CA TYR A 114 12.20 18.52 3.93
C TYR A 114 11.50 19.88 4.02
N ASP A 115 10.36 19.97 3.34
CA ASP A 115 9.42 21.08 3.44
C ASP A 115 8.13 20.52 4.03
N GLU A 116 7.83 20.91 5.27
CA GLU A 116 6.66 20.43 6.02
C GLU A 116 5.34 20.90 5.38
N GLU A 117 5.38 22.00 4.64
CA GLU A 117 4.21 22.59 3.98
C GLU A 117 4.02 22.04 2.55
N ALA A 118 4.99 21.28 2.03
CA ALA A 118 4.89 20.68 0.71
C ALA A 118 3.99 19.45 0.73
N ASP A 119 3.19 19.29 -0.34
CA ASP A 119 2.37 18.10 -0.50
C ASP A 119 3.23 16.83 -0.61
N ASN A 120 2.76 15.74 -0.02
CA ASN A 120 3.51 14.50 0.12
C ASN A 120 2.74 13.32 -0.47
N PRO A 121 2.94 13.04 -1.77
CA PRO A 121 2.26 11.93 -2.43
C PRO A 121 2.54 10.56 -1.83
N GLN A 122 3.72 10.31 -1.26
CA GLN A 122 4.00 9.03 -0.60
C GLN A 122 3.12 8.83 0.63
N TYR A 123 2.90 9.89 1.41
CA TYR A 123 2.02 9.86 2.57
C TYR A 123 0.57 9.71 2.12
N ASN A 124 0.13 10.54 1.17
CA ASN A 124 -1.24 10.56 0.68
C ASN A 124 -1.70 9.20 0.14
N LEU A 125 -0.82 8.49 -0.59
CA LEU A 125 -1.11 7.16 -1.14
C LEU A 125 -1.46 6.11 -0.07
N VAL A 126 -0.95 6.27 1.15
CA VAL A 126 -1.26 5.39 2.28
C VAL A 126 -2.44 5.96 3.08
N PHE A 127 -2.27 7.19 3.57
CA PHE A 127 -3.06 7.72 4.67
C PHE A 127 -4.42 8.25 4.26
N ARG A 128 -4.63 8.74 3.02
CA ARG A 128 -5.96 9.18 2.59
C ARG A 128 -6.97 8.04 2.63
N SER A 129 -6.57 6.87 2.13
CA SER A 129 -7.42 5.67 2.20
C SER A 129 -7.54 5.13 3.64
N TRP A 130 -6.46 5.20 4.43
CA TRP A 130 -6.51 4.78 5.83
C TRP A 130 -7.44 5.65 6.68
N ASP A 131 -7.39 6.96 6.54
CA ASP A 131 -8.21 7.87 7.31
C ASP A 131 -9.67 7.71 6.94
N ALA A 132 -9.98 7.64 5.63
CA ALA A 132 -11.33 7.35 5.13
C ALA A 132 -11.86 5.97 5.58
N GLN A 133 -10.97 4.98 5.75
CA GLN A 133 -11.33 3.65 6.23
C GLN A 133 -11.94 3.69 7.65
N PHE A 134 -11.55 4.63 8.49
CA PHE A 134 -11.98 4.70 9.90
C PHE A 134 -12.78 5.94 10.28
N ASP A 135 -12.78 6.97 9.44
CA ASP A 135 -13.39 8.27 9.74
C ASP A 135 -14.36 8.71 8.62
N GLU A 136 -15.60 9.00 9.02
CA GLU A 136 -16.68 9.39 8.10
C GLU A 136 -16.43 10.75 7.46
N GLN A 137 -15.87 11.71 8.19
CA GLN A 137 -15.57 13.02 7.65
C GLN A 137 -14.50 12.92 6.57
N ASN A 138 -13.46 12.12 6.77
CA ASN A 138 -12.44 11.85 5.77
C ASN A 138 -13.00 11.13 4.54
N ARG A 139 -13.97 10.21 4.71
CA ARG A 139 -14.69 9.64 3.54
C ARG A 139 -15.42 10.69 2.74
N MET A 140 -16.18 11.56 3.42
CA MET A 140 -16.95 12.61 2.76
C MET A 140 -16.03 13.59 2.03
N LEU A 141 -14.95 14.03 2.68
CA LEU A 141 -13.96 14.93 2.08
C LEU A 141 -13.23 14.30 0.89
N GLY A 142 -12.92 12.99 0.99
CA GLY A 142 -12.30 12.23 -0.09
C GLY A 142 -13.26 11.72 -1.17
N ALA A 143 -14.55 12.10 -1.12
CA ALA A 143 -15.58 11.66 -2.05
C ALA A 143 -15.64 10.13 -2.22
N PHE A 144 -15.50 9.38 -1.12
CA PHE A 144 -15.63 7.93 -1.12
C PHE A 144 -17.10 7.52 -1.18
N GLU A 145 -17.44 6.74 -2.20
CA GLU A 145 -18.78 6.19 -2.44
C GLU A 145 -18.72 4.67 -2.52
N PRO A 146 -19.85 3.95 -2.35
CA PRO A 146 -19.88 2.50 -2.57
C PRO A 146 -19.26 2.15 -3.92
N ALA A 147 -18.30 1.24 -3.92
CA ALA A 147 -17.55 0.88 -5.12
C ALA A 147 -18.49 0.30 -6.18
N SER A 148 -18.21 0.59 -7.45
CA SER A 148 -19.00 0.03 -8.54
C SER A 148 -18.82 -1.50 -8.63
N ALA A 149 -19.78 -2.20 -9.24
CA ALA A 149 -19.63 -3.64 -9.47
C ALA A 149 -18.34 -3.99 -10.25
N HIS A 150 -17.92 -3.10 -11.15
CA HIS A 150 -16.67 -3.25 -11.88
C HIS A 150 -15.44 -3.16 -10.98
N ASP A 151 -15.41 -2.17 -10.07
CA ASP A 151 -14.28 -1.96 -9.17
C ASP A 151 -14.16 -3.11 -8.15
N VAL A 152 -15.30 -3.61 -7.66
CA VAL A 152 -15.36 -4.81 -6.80
C VAL A 152 -14.79 -6.03 -7.55
N GLU A 153 -15.23 -6.27 -8.78
CA GLU A 153 -14.73 -7.40 -9.59
C GLU A 153 -13.23 -7.28 -9.86
N ALA A 154 -12.74 -6.09 -10.21
CA ALA A 154 -11.33 -5.83 -10.49
C ALA A 154 -10.46 -6.04 -9.24
N PHE A 155 -10.92 -5.52 -8.09
CA PHE A 155 -10.26 -5.71 -6.80
C PHE A 155 -10.17 -7.20 -6.43
N ASP A 156 -11.28 -7.92 -6.49
CA ASP A 156 -11.34 -9.35 -6.16
C ASP A 156 -10.49 -10.19 -7.12
N ALA A 157 -10.52 -9.87 -8.42
CA ALA A 157 -9.71 -10.55 -9.42
C ALA A 157 -8.20 -10.36 -9.17
N ALA A 158 -7.77 -9.14 -8.84
CA ALA A 158 -6.38 -8.83 -8.56
C ALA A 158 -5.86 -9.54 -7.29
N LEU A 159 -6.65 -9.60 -6.21
CA LEU A 159 -6.21 -10.23 -4.96
C LEU A 159 -6.41 -11.74 -4.90
N ARG A 160 -7.16 -12.34 -5.84
CA ARG A 160 -7.50 -13.77 -5.82
C ARG A 160 -6.29 -14.68 -5.56
N HIS A 161 -5.19 -14.45 -6.26
CA HIS A 161 -3.97 -15.24 -6.11
C HIS A 161 -3.32 -15.03 -4.74
N ALA A 162 -3.12 -13.77 -4.32
CA ALA A 162 -2.54 -13.44 -3.02
C ALA A 162 -3.35 -14.00 -1.84
N ASN A 163 -4.69 -13.96 -1.92
CA ASN A 163 -5.59 -14.55 -0.93
C ASN A 163 -5.45 -16.08 -0.88
N ALA A 164 -5.36 -16.74 -2.03
CA ALA A 164 -5.13 -18.19 -2.10
C ALA A 164 -3.76 -18.60 -1.53
N LEU A 165 -2.73 -17.76 -1.71
CA LEU A 165 -1.41 -17.95 -1.08
C LEU A 165 -1.51 -17.81 0.44
N SER A 166 -2.20 -16.79 0.95
CA SER A 166 -2.34 -16.54 2.40
C SER A 166 -3.07 -17.67 3.14
N THR A 167 -3.98 -18.40 2.50
CA THR A 167 -4.57 -19.62 3.11
C THR A 167 -3.52 -20.70 3.39
N ARG A 168 -2.39 -20.71 2.67
CA ARG A 168 -1.28 -21.66 2.88
C ARG A 168 -0.37 -21.26 4.06
N LEU A 169 -0.40 -20.00 4.49
CA LEU A 169 0.39 -19.47 5.64
C LEU A 169 -0.10 -19.94 7.02
N ALA A 170 -1.27 -20.58 7.10
CA ALA A 170 -1.77 -21.19 8.34
C ALA A 170 -0.94 -22.40 8.82
N ALA A 171 0.16 -22.74 8.13
CA ALA A 171 1.08 -23.82 8.51
C ALA A 171 2.10 -23.36 9.57
N PRO A 172 2.47 -24.21 10.57
CA PRO A 172 3.31 -23.82 11.71
C PRO A 172 4.79 -23.49 11.39
N ALA A 173 5.19 -23.47 10.12
CA ALA A 173 6.60 -23.44 9.70
C ALA A 173 7.17 -22.02 9.47
N ALA A 174 6.37 -20.96 9.58
CA ALA A 174 6.75 -19.62 9.10
C ALA A 174 7.60 -18.77 10.09
N GLY A 175 7.93 -19.29 11.28
CA GLY A 175 8.54 -18.49 12.36
C GLY A 175 7.52 -17.54 13.01
N ASN A 176 7.93 -16.80 14.04
CA ASN A 176 7.04 -15.82 14.67
C ASN A 176 6.82 -14.60 13.74
N LEU A 177 5.74 -13.83 13.95
CA LEU A 177 5.41 -12.67 13.12
C LEU A 177 6.54 -11.63 13.10
N GLN A 178 7.15 -11.36 14.25
CA GLN A 178 8.20 -10.36 14.40
C GLN A 178 9.41 -10.67 13.50
N GLU A 179 9.89 -11.91 13.49
CA GLU A 179 11.01 -12.35 12.65
C GLU A 179 10.70 -12.19 11.15
N ARG A 180 9.46 -12.45 10.73
CA ARG A 180 9.05 -12.25 9.33
C ARG A 180 9.08 -10.78 8.94
N LEU A 181 8.57 -9.91 9.82
CA LEU A 181 8.58 -8.46 9.61
C LEU A 181 10.02 -7.92 9.57
N GLU A 182 10.90 -8.37 10.46
CA GLU A 182 12.31 -7.97 10.49
C GLU A 182 13.06 -8.41 9.21
N ARG A 183 12.86 -9.67 8.77
CA ARG A 183 13.43 -10.15 7.49
C ARG A 183 12.92 -9.34 6.31
N PHE A 184 11.63 -8.99 6.30
CA PHE A 184 11.06 -8.16 5.24
C PHE A 184 11.69 -6.76 5.23
N THR A 185 11.76 -6.10 6.40
CA THR A 185 12.41 -4.78 6.53
C THR A 185 13.87 -4.81 6.07
N ALA A 186 14.63 -5.85 6.45
CA ALA A 186 16.01 -6.00 5.99
C ALA A 186 16.10 -6.15 4.46
N ARG A 187 15.15 -6.85 3.83
CA ARG A 187 15.07 -6.98 2.38
C ARG A 187 14.73 -5.67 1.66
N CYS A 188 13.92 -4.80 2.28
CA CYS A 188 13.62 -3.48 1.74
C CYS A 188 14.86 -2.57 1.68
N GLY A 189 15.85 -2.82 2.56
CA GLY A 189 17.12 -2.09 2.60
C GLY A 189 16.93 -0.58 2.81
N GLU A 190 17.74 0.25 2.13
CA GLU A 190 17.61 1.71 2.21
C GLU A 190 16.46 2.28 1.37
N GLY A 191 15.90 1.48 0.46
CA GLY A 191 14.87 1.89 -0.49
C GLY A 191 15.41 2.72 -1.64
N ILE A 192 14.65 2.71 -2.74
CA ILE A 192 14.95 3.52 -3.92
C ILE A 192 14.62 4.98 -3.60
N ARG A 193 15.55 5.88 -3.90
CA ARG A 193 15.31 7.33 -3.84
C ARG A 193 14.72 7.78 -5.16
N ILE A 194 13.50 8.28 -5.15
CA ILE A 194 12.92 8.93 -6.31
C ILE A 194 12.89 10.42 -6.06
N HIS A 195 13.47 11.19 -6.97
CA HIS A 195 13.42 12.65 -6.91
C HIS A 195 12.05 13.13 -7.40
N SER A 196 11.40 13.96 -6.58
CA SER A 196 10.23 14.76 -6.93
C SER A 196 10.57 15.74 -8.05
#